data_AF-A0A9E5LFD3-F1
#
_entry.id   AF-A0A9E5LFD3-F1
#
_cell.length_a   1.000
_cell.length_b   1.000
_cell.length_c   1.000
_cell.angle_alpha   90.00
_cell.angle_beta   90.00
_cell.angle_gamma   90.00
#
_symmetry.space_group_name_H-M   'P 1'
#
loop_
_entity.id
_entity.type
_entity.pdbx_description
1 polymer ?
#
loop_
_entity_poly.entity_id
_entity_poly.type
_entity_poly.pdbx_seq_one_letter_code
_entity_poly.pdbx_strand_id
1 'polypeptide(L)'
;MMDRTNRRPTREKLSSGHIQGLAKDVLNVARGNLNPETSMRIESASDWLERYCLSNKFDASTAVNTLISRGVHVDAIVDYCIPKIARNYGQEWTNDSLSFASVSVGCAHLQLVLKHIIHQRGFNVLGGEGKCILLAAPAPEQHTLGALVLADQLRRLDFSVKMCLGRPAEDVTKTVFENKFDAVLFSASSLETVKISAQCVNLIRQDYAYQPVFFLGGSFLSTGGSEGMTHDFDHVTNKLDVIVNSVESASVMLSEVISS
;
A
#
# COMPACT_ATOMS: atom_id res chain seq x y z
N MET A 1 40.13 7.50 -32.33
CA MET A 1 39.58 8.86 -32.11
C MET A 1 38.12 8.84 -32.54
N MET A 2 37.20 8.88 -31.57
CA MET A 2 35.85 9.47 -31.61
C MET A 2 34.99 8.80 -30.53
N ASP A 3 35.01 9.48 -29.40
CA ASP A 3 34.15 9.39 -28.23
C ASP A 3 32.67 9.44 -28.64
N ARG A 4 31.87 8.51 -28.12
CA ARG A 4 30.40 8.60 -28.12
C ARG A 4 29.96 8.49 -26.67
N THR A 5 30.05 9.62 -25.97
CA THR A 5 29.40 9.85 -24.68
C THR A 5 27.90 9.55 -24.80
N ASN A 6 27.50 8.36 -24.36
CA ASN A 6 26.11 8.03 -24.11
C ASN A 6 25.70 8.75 -22.81
N ARG A 7 25.34 10.03 -22.93
CA ARG A 7 24.80 10.82 -21.82
C ARG A 7 23.46 10.20 -21.42
N ARG A 8 23.47 9.52 -20.28
CA ARG A 8 22.27 9.02 -19.60
C ARG A 8 21.30 10.19 -19.35
N PRO A 9 19.98 10.00 -19.46
CA PRO A 9 19.05 10.98 -18.93
C PRO A 9 19.33 11.12 -17.43
N THR A 10 19.74 12.32 -17.04
CA THR A 10 19.94 12.69 -15.63
C THR A 10 18.58 12.56 -14.94
N ARG A 11 18.52 11.89 -13.78
CA ARG A 11 17.33 11.84 -12.93
C ARG A 11 16.98 13.28 -12.59
N GLU A 12 16.02 13.87 -13.32
CA GLU A 12 15.51 15.19 -12.98
C GLU A 12 14.98 15.07 -11.56
N LYS A 13 15.45 15.96 -10.67
CA LYS A 13 14.84 16.14 -9.36
C LYS A 13 13.34 16.26 -9.60
N LEU A 14 12.59 15.26 -9.16
CA LEU A 14 11.14 15.24 -9.26
C LEU A 14 10.63 16.45 -8.47
N SER A 15 10.38 17.55 -9.19
CA SER A 15 9.70 18.71 -8.64
C SER A 15 8.37 18.24 -8.06
N SER A 16 7.92 18.90 -6.99
CA SER A 16 6.65 18.65 -6.30
C SER A 16 5.43 18.51 -7.23
N GLY A 17 5.52 18.96 -8.50
CA GLY A 17 4.50 18.78 -9.52
C GLY A 17 4.43 17.38 -10.18
N HIS A 18 5.49 16.56 -10.15
CA HIS A 18 5.46 15.19 -10.72
C HIS A 18 4.90 14.15 -9.75
N ILE A 19 4.99 14.40 -8.44
CA ILE A 19 4.34 13.59 -7.39
C ILE A 19 2.80 13.77 -7.46
N GLN A 20 2.33 14.85 -8.08
CA GLN A 20 0.93 15.19 -8.28
C GLN A 20 0.18 14.25 -9.25
N GLY A 21 0.89 13.30 -9.89
CA GLY A 21 0.32 12.24 -10.73
C GLY A 21 -0.14 10.99 -9.97
N LEU A 22 -0.01 10.95 -8.65
CA LEU A 22 -0.45 9.83 -7.84
C LEU A 22 -1.93 9.96 -7.46
N ALA A 23 -2.69 8.90 -7.79
CA ALA A 23 -4.13 8.76 -7.59
C ALA A 23 -4.67 9.12 -6.18
N LYS A 24 -3.81 9.23 -5.18
CA LYS A 24 -4.19 9.63 -3.82
C LYS A 24 -4.35 11.16 -3.67
N ASP A 25 -3.55 11.94 -4.40
CA ASP A 25 -3.77 13.38 -4.55
C ASP A 25 -4.81 13.66 -5.64
N VAL A 26 -4.85 12.89 -6.73
CA VAL A 26 -5.86 13.02 -7.80
C VAL A 26 -7.28 12.62 -7.34
N LEU A 27 -7.52 12.21 -6.10
CA LEU A 27 -8.87 11.99 -5.55
C LEU A 27 -9.15 12.83 -4.31
N ASN A 28 -8.16 13.12 -3.44
CA ASN A 28 -8.36 14.05 -2.33
C ASN A 28 -8.24 15.52 -2.73
N VAL A 29 -7.28 15.88 -3.60
CA VAL A 29 -7.24 17.20 -4.26
C VAL A 29 -8.36 17.30 -5.29
N ALA A 30 -8.80 16.16 -5.84
CA ALA A 30 -9.82 16.15 -6.87
C ALA A 30 -11.25 15.85 -6.41
N ARG A 31 -11.53 15.67 -5.13
CA ARG A 31 -12.89 15.96 -4.63
C ARG A 31 -13.24 17.45 -4.82
N GLY A 32 -12.23 18.32 -4.95
CA GLY A 32 -12.38 19.70 -5.42
C GLY A 32 -12.25 19.89 -6.94
N ASN A 33 -11.62 18.97 -7.68
CA ASN A 33 -11.17 19.17 -9.09
C ASN A 33 -11.49 18.04 -10.09
N LEU A 34 -12.10 16.92 -9.71
CA LEU A 34 -12.64 15.94 -10.65
C LEU A 34 -13.91 16.53 -11.26
N ASN A 35 -14.05 16.39 -12.57
CA ASN A 35 -15.32 16.65 -13.23
C ASN A 35 -16.43 15.86 -12.46
N PRO A 36 -17.52 16.51 -12.01
CA PRO A 36 -18.62 15.86 -11.31
C PRO A 36 -19.10 14.57 -11.99
N GLU A 37 -19.09 14.52 -13.32
CA GLU A 37 -19.44 13.32 -14.07
C GLU A 37 -18.51 12.13 -13.79
N THR A 38 -17.20 12.35 -13.72
CA THR A 38 -16.22 11.29 -13.45
C THR A 38 -16.41 10.73 -12.06
N SER A 39 -16.64 11.60 -11.07
CA SER A 39 -16.94 11.20 -9.70
C SER A 39 -18.21 10.35 -9.62
N MET A 40 -19.30 10.78 -10.28
CA MET A 40 -20.55 10.01 -10.32
C MET A 40 -20.38 8.63 -10.98
N ARG A 41 -19.57 8.54 -12.06
CA ARG A 41 -19.28 7.25 -12.72
C ARG A 41 -18.53 6.30 -11.81
N ILE A 42 -17.50 6.78 -11.11
CA ILE A 42 -16.71 5.97 -10.16
C ILE A 42 -17.59 5.50 -9.01
N GLU A 43 -18.45 6.36 -8.46
CA GLU A 43 -19.37 6.00 -7.39
C GLU A 43 -20.36 4.92 -7.84
N SER A 44 -21.05 5.14 -8.97
CA SER A 44 -22.00 4.17 -9.51
C SER A 44 -21.35 2.82 -9.83
N ALA A 45 -20.12 2.83 -10.33
CA ALA A 45 -19.35 1.62 -10.59
C ALA A 45 -18.92 0.92 -9.29
N SER A 46 -18.55 1.68 -8.25
CA SER A 46 -18.21 1.15 -6.92
C SER A 46 -19.41 0.47 -6.28
N ASP A 47 -20.58 1.09 -6.31
CA ASP A 47 -21.82 0.56 -5.71
C ASP A 47 -22.31 -0.70 -6.44
N TRP A 48 -22.02 -0.80 -7.74
CA TRP A 48 -22.24 -2.04 -8.48
C TRP A 48 -21.24 -3.12 -8.10
N LEU A 49 -19.95 -2.79 -7.99
CA LEU A 49 -18.91 -3.75 -7.59
C LEU A 49 -19.19 -4.30 -6.19
N GLU A 50 -19.59 -3.43 -5.25
CA GLU A 50 -20.00 -3.79 -3.90
C GLU A 50 -21.06 -4.90 -3.91
N ARG A 51 -22.18 -4.67 -4.61
CA ARG A 51 -23.24 -5.69 -4.72
C ARG A 51 -22.78 -6.94 -5.46
N TYR A 52 -21.95 -6.79 -6.49
CA TYR A 52 -21.46 -7.92 -7.28
C TYR A 52 -20.49 -8.81 -6.49
N CYS A 53 -19.68 -8.23 -5.61
CA CYS A 53 -18.79 -8.95 -4.70
C CYS A 53 -19.55 -9.79 -3.66
N LEU A 54 -20.83 -9.54 -3.40
CA LEU A 54 -21.66 -10.41 -2.54
C LEU A 54 -22.51 -11.41 -3.33
N SER A 55 -22.36 -11.45 -4.66
CA SER A 55 -23.11 -12.36 -5.52
C SER A 55 -22.46 -13.74 -5.60
N ASN A 56 -23.28 -14.79 -5.64
CA ASN A 56 -22.83 -16.16 -5.92
C ASN A 56 -22.26 -16.36 -7.34
N LYS A 57 -22.45 -15.38 -8.23
CA LYS A 57 -21.91 -15.37 -9.60
C LYS A 57 -20.66 -14.51 -9.74
N PHE A 58 -20.01 -14.21 -8.62
CA PHE A 58 -18.81 -13.38 -8.63
C PHE A 58 -17.70 -14.03 -9.47
N ASP A 59 -17.12 -13.24 -10.36
CA ASP A 59 -15.90 -13.55 -11.08
C ASP A 59 -15.04 -12.27 -11.18
N ALA A 60 -13.75 -12.39 -10.87
CA ALA A 60 -12.85 -11.24 -10.80
C ALA A 60 -12.64 -10.59 -12.18
N SER A 61 -12.56 -11.39 -13.25
CA SER A 61 -12.36 -10.86 -14.60
C SER A 61 -13.58 -10.09 -15.08
N THR A 62 -14.78 -10.62 -14.79
CA THR A 62 -16.07 -9.99 -15.10
C THR A 62 -16.23 -8.67 -14.33
N ALA A 63 -15.86 -8.65 -13.06
CA ALA A 63 -15.85 -7.44 -12.25
C ALA A 63 -14.96 -6.36 -12.89
N VAL A 64 -13.70 -6.69 -13.18
CA VAL A 64 -12.73 -5.74 -13.76
C VAL A 64 -13.18 -5.24 -15.12
N ASN A 65 -13.56 -6.14 -16.04
CA ASN A 65 -14.02 -5.77 -17.38
C ASN A 65 -15.28 -4.90 -17.35
N THR A 66 -16.18 -5.14 -16.40
CA THR A 66 -17.39 -4.31 -16.24
C THR A 66 -17.07 -2.91 -15.75
N LEU A 67 -16.10 -2.75 -14.85
CA LEU A 67 -15.69 -1.42 -14.39
C LEU A 67 -14.98 -0.65 -15.49
N ILE A 68 -14.10 -1.32 -16.25
CA ILE A 68 -13.40 -0.71 -17.39
C ILE A 68 -14.39 -0.29 -18.48
N SER A 69 -15.38 -1.12 -18.82
CA SER A 69 -16.39 -0.76 -19.84
C SER A 69 -17.29 0.40 -19.42
N ARG A 70 -17.40 0.68 -18.11
CA ARG A 70 -18.05 1.88 -17.56
C ARG A 70 -17.14 3.11 -17.51
N GLY A 71 -15.94 3.01 -18.05
CA GLY A 71 -14.96 4.11 -18.12
C GLY A 71 -14.20 4.33 -16.82
N VAL A 72 -14.16 3.36 -15.90
CA VAL A 72 -13.35 3.45 -14.68
C VAL A 72 -11.93 2.95 -14.97
N HIS A 73 -10.95 3.81 -14.74
CA HIS A 73 -9.55 3.44 -14.88
C HIS A 73 -9.14 2.42 -13.81
N VAL A 74 -8.30 1.43 -14.16
CA VAL A 74 -7.89 0.36 -13.24
C VAL A 74 -7.25 0.88 -11.94
N ASP A 75 -6.52 1.99 -12.02
CA ASP A 75 -5.94 2.65 -10.85
C ASP A 75 -7.02 3.17 -9.90
N ALA A 76 -8.12 3.72 -10.41
CA ALA A 76 -9.25 4.14 -9.57
C ALA A 76 -9.95 2.95 -8.93
N ILE A 77 -10.00 1.79 -9.60
CA ILE A 77 -10.53 0.55 -9.01
C ILE A 77 -9.71 0.16 -7.77
N VAL A 78 -8.38 0.13 -7.91
CA VAL A 78 -7.45 -0.26 -6.85
C VAL A 78 -7.37 0.77 -5.73
N ASP A 79 -7.23 2.04 -6.09
CA ASP A 79 -6.91 3.12 -5.15
C ASP A 79 -8.13 3.67 -4.43
N TYR A 80 -9.32 3.51 -5.02
CA TYR A 80 -10.56 4.09 -4.51
C TYR A 80 -11.65 3.05 -4.30
N CYS A 81 -12.11 2.36 -5.36
CA CYS A 81 -13.28 1.50 -5.27
C CYS A 81 -13.08 0.38 -4.24
N ILE A 82 -11.96 -0.35 -4.32
CA ILE A 82 -11.66 -1.46 -3.40
C ILE A 82 -11.58 -0.98 -1.94
N PRO A 83 -10.78 0.05 -1.59
CA PRO A 83 -10.75 0.59 -0.23
C PRO A 83 -12.10 1.14 0.27
N LYS A 84 -12.87 1.81 -0.61
CA LYS A 84 -14.21 2.32 -0.27
C LYS A 84 -15.14 1.16 0.12
N ILE A 85 -15.25 0.15 -0.73
CA ILE A 85 -16.14 -0.99 -0.53
C ILE A 85 -15.75 -1.77 0.75
N ALA A 86 -14.45 -1.97 0.98
CA ALA A 86 -13.99 -2.64 2.20
C ALA A 86 -14.38 -1.87 3.47
N ARG A 87 -14.34 -0.52 3.44
CA ARG A 87 -14.83 0.30 4.55
C ARG A 87 -16.35 0.20 4.70
N ASN A 88 -17.09 0.25 3.59
CA ASN A 88 -18.55 0.10 3.60
C ASN A 88 -18.95 -1.23 4.25
N TYR A 89 -18.35 -2.36 3.85
CA TYR A 89 -18.60 -3.64 4.51
C TYR A 89 -18.33 -3.64 6.01
N GLY A 90 -17.25 -2.98 6.46
CA GLY A 90 -16.97 -2.82 7.88
C GLY A 90 -18.03 -2.01 8.61
N GLN A 91 -18.54 -0.94 8.00
CA GLN A 91 -19.63 -0.13 8.54
C GLN A 91 -20.95 -0.90 8.59
N GLU A 92 -21.32 -1.57 7.50
CA GLU A 92 -22.54 -2.38 7.42
C GLU A 92 -22.52 -3.55 8.42
N TRP A 93 -21.35 -4.14 8.70
CA TRP A 93 -21.23 -5.12 9.79
C TRP A 93 -21.40 -4.49 11.17
N THR A 94 -20.81 -3.31 11.40
CA THR A 94 -20.98 -2.57 12.66
C THR A 94 -22.44 -2.16 12.89
N ASN A 95 -23.18 -1.93 11.80
CA ASN A 95 -24.60 -1.60 11.80
C ASN A 95 -25.52 -2.85 11.78
N ASP A 96 -24.98 -4.05 12.03
CA ASP A 96 -25.69 -5.35 11.99
C ASP A 96 -26.44 -5.63 10.66
N SER A 97 -26.06 -4.95 9.58
CA SER A 97 -26.69 -5.05 8.26
C SER A 97 -26.04 -6.11 7.37
N LEU A 98 -24.75 -6.41 7.61
CA LEU A 98 -24.04 -7.55 7.00
C LEU A 98 -23.47 -8.48 8.07
N SER A 99 -23.59 -9.79 7.83
CA SER A 99 -22.94 -10.79 8.68
C SER A 99 -21.42 -10.82 8.49
N PHE A 100 -20.70 -11.31 9.50
CA PHE A 100 -19.25 -11.55 9.40
C PHE A 100 -18.87 -12.42 8.19
N ALA A 101 -19.68 -13.44 7.88
CA ALA A 101 -19.45 -14.30 6.72
C ALA A 101 -19.57 -13.52 5.40
N SER A 102 -20.56 -12.64 5.28
CA SER A 102 -20.76 -11.79 4.10
C SER A 102 -19.61 -10.80 3.91
N VAL A 103 -19.16 -10.14 4.98
CA VAL A 103 -18.00 -9.25 4.94
C VAL A 103 -16.73 -10.01 4.55
N SER A 104 -16.52 -11.19 5.12
CA SER A 104 -15.35 -12.03 4.83
C SER A 104 -15.31 -12.44 3.35
N VAL A 105 -16.44 -12.90 2.80
CA VAL A 105 -16.58 -13.25 1.38
C VAL A 105 -16.38 -12.02 0.49
N GLY A 106 -17.02 -10.90 0.82
CA GLY A 106 -16.90 -9.65 0.07
C GLY A 106 -15.44 -9.16 0.01
N CYS A 107 -14.74 -9.17 1.15
CA CYS A 107 -13.31 -8.82 1.21
C CYS A 107 -12.43 -9.79 0.43
N ALA A 108 -12.70 -11.10 0.48
CA ALA A 108 -11.98 -12.09 -0.31
C ALA A 108 -12.16 -11.84 -1.82
N HIS A 109 -13.38 -11.54 -2.25
CA HIS A 109 -13.68 -11.18 -3.64
C HIS A 109 -12.98 -9.89 -4.06
N LEU A 110 -12.94 -8.85 -3.23
CA LEU A 110 -12.15 -7.63 -3.49
C LEU A 110 -10.65 -7.94 -3.65
N GLN A 111 -10.10 -8.83 -2.82
CA GLN A 111 -8.71 -9.29 -2.99
C GLN A 111 -8.48 -10.01 -4.32
N LEU A 112 -9.46 -10.79 -4.81
CA LEU A 112 -9.38 -11.43 -6.12
C LEU A 112 -9.40 -10.42 -7.27
N VAL A 113 -10.24 -9.37 -7.18
CA VAL A 113 -10.25 -8.25 -8.15
C VAL A 113 -8.87 -7.58 -8.19
N LEU A 114 -8.30 -7.25 -7.02
CA LEU A 114 -6.97 -6.64 -6.93
C LEU A 114 -5.89 -7.54 -7.55
N LYS A 115 -5.87 -8.82 -7.20
CA LYS A 115 -4.90 -9.79 -7.74
C LYS A 115 -5.03 -9.92 -9.26
N HIS A 116 -6.25 -9.89 -9.79
CA HIS A 116 -6.50 -9.93 -11.23
C HIS A 116 -5.88 -8.72 -11.93
N ILE A 117 -6.09 -7.51 -11.40
CA ILE A 117 -5.50 -6.27 -11.94
C ILE A 117 -3.97 -6.31 -11.88
N ILE A 118 -3.40 -6.70 -10.73
CA ILE A 118 -1.94 -6.81 -10.57
C ILE A 118 -1.35 -7.82 -11.56
N HIS A 119 -2.01 -8.96 -11.77
CA HIS A 119 -1.55 -9.97 -12.72
C HIS A 119 -1.57 -9.47 -14.17
N GLN A 120 -2.62 -8.74 -14.56
CA GLN A 120 -2.73 -8.16 -15.91
C GLN A 120 -1.69 -7.08 -16.21
N ARG A 121 -1.25 -6.32 -15.20
CA ARG A 121 -0.20 -5.30 -15.36
C ARG A 121 1.18 -5.91 -15.66
N GLY A 122 1.41 -7.16 -15.22
CA GLY A 122 2.72 -7.78 -15.27
C GLY A 122 3.68 -7.19 -14.23
N PHE A 123 4.76 -7.92 -13.95
CA PHE A 123 5.86 -7.42 -13.13
C PHE A 123 6.96 -6.89 -14.04
N ASN A 124 7.14 -5.57 -14.09
CA ASN A 124 8.38 -5.03 -14.65
C ASN A 124 9.51 -5.35 -13.67
N VAL A 125 10.53 -6.05 -14.15
CA VAL A 125 11.77 -6.25 -13.37
C VAL A 125 12.43 -4.89 -13.27
N LEU A 126 12.30 -4.25 -12.11
CA LEU A 126 12.99 -3.01 -11.81
C LEU A 126 14.50 -3.27 -11.90
N GLY A 127 15.20 -2.45 -12.68
CA GLY A 127 16.62 -2.60 -12.93
C GLY A 127 17.46 -2.21 -11.72
N GLY A 128 17.46 -3.02 -10.65
CA GLY A 128 18.44 -3.05 -9.56
C GLY A 128 18.68 -1.79 -8.71
N GLU A 129 18.17 -0.62 -9.12
CA GLU A 129 18.41 0.70 -8.49
C GLU A 129 17.19 1.23 -7.73
N GLY A 130 16.05 0.53 -7.80
CA GLY A 130 14.82 0.88 -7.08
C GLY A 130 14.94 0.61 -5.58
N LYS A 131 14.35 1.50 -4.78
CA LYS A 131 14.33 1.39 -3.31
C LYS A 131 13.57 0.14 -2.87
N CYS A 132 14.15 -0.59 -1.93
CA CYS A 132 13.62 -1.87 -1.45
C CYS A 132 12.77 -1.65 -0.20
N ILE A 133 11.50 -2.01 -0.29
CA ILE A 133 10.54 -1.88 0.80
C ILE A 133 10.05 -3.26 1.22
N LEU A 134 10.09 -3.54 2.52
CA LEU A 134 9.39 -4.68 3.12
C LEU A 134 8.04 -4.22 3.65
N LEU A 135 6.96 -4.84 3.18
CA LEU A 135 5.63 -4.66 3.75
C LEU A 135 5.28 -5.90 4.58
N ALA A 136 5.18 -5.72 5.89
CA ALA A 136 4.97 -6.76 6.87
C ALA A 136 3.58 -6.67 7.53
N ALA A 137 2.93 -7.80 7.70
CA ALA A 137 1.74 -7.95 8.55
C ALA A 137 1.96 -9.21 9.40
N PRO A 138 2.62 -9.08 10.57
CA PRO A 138 2.92 -10.22 11.43
C PRO A 138 1.64 -10.93 11.90
N ALA A 139 1.67 -12.25 11.99
CA ALA A 139 0.58 -13.02 12.61
C ALA A 139 0.32 -12.51 14.05
N PRO A 140 -0.94 -12.45 14.52
CA PRO A 140 -2.15 -13.02 13.93
C PRO A 140 -2.88 -12.13 12.92
N GLU A 141 -2.24 -11.11 12.33
CA GLU A 141 -2.90 -10.19 11.41
C GLU A 141 -3.49 -10.87 10.17
N GLN A 142 -4.79 -10.64 9.94
CA GLN A 142 -5.55 -11.18 8.81
C GLN A 142 -5.98 -10.09 7.81
N HIS A 143 -5.94 -8.81 8.22
CA HIS A 143 -6.36 -7.68 7.39
C HIS A 143 -5.25 -7.26 6.41
N THR A 144 -5.15 -8.03 5.33
CA THR A 144 -4.08 -7.89 4.32
C THR A 144 -4.49 -7.10 3.08
N LEU A 145 -5.76 -6.75 2.91
CA LEU A 145 -6.23 -6.03 1.71
C LEU A 145 -5.56 -4.65 1.57
N GLY A 146 -5.48 -3.88 2.65
CA GLY A 146 -4.82 -2.56 2.63
C GLY A 146 -3.33 -2.66 2.30
N ALA A 147 -2.66 -3.67 2.83
CA ALA A 147 -1.27 -4.01 2.53
C ALA A 147 -1.06 -4.34 1.03
N LEU A 148 -1.97 -5.08 0.42
CA LEU A 148 -1.92 -5.40 -1.02
C LEU A 148 -2.14 -4.16 -1.90
N VAL A 149 -3.09 -3.29 -1.54
CA VAL A 149 -3.33 -2.01 -2.25
C VAL A 149 -2.09 -1.12 -2.16
N LEU A 150 -1.50 -0.99 -0.97
CA LEU A 150 -0.28 -0.20 -0.78
C LEU A 150 0.91 -0.77 -1.57
N ALA A 151 1.05 -2.10 -1.60
CA ALA A 151 2.10 -2.74 -2.39
C ALA A 151 1.96 -2.45 -3.90
N ASP A 152 0.73 -2.42 -4.42
CA ASP A 152 0.48 -2.03 -5.81
C ASP A 152 0.83 -0.56 -6.08
N GLN A 153 0.42 0.34 -5.17
CA GLN A 153 0.74 1.77 -5.25
C GLN A 153 2.26 2.03 -5.27
N LEU A 154 2.99 1.38 -4.38
CA LEU A 154 4.45 1.51 -4.29
C LEU A 154 5.15 0.92 -5.53
N ARG A 155 4.69 -0.22 -6.06
CA ARG A 155 5.26 -0.80 -7.29
C ARG A 155 5.04 0.09 -8.51
N ARG A 156 3.90 0.79 -8.60
CA ARG A 156 3.65 1.80 -9.65
C ARG A 156 4.56 3.03 -9.55
N LEU A 157 5.26 3.20 -8.44
CA LEU A 157 6.24 4.24 -8.19
C LEU A 157 7.68 3.73 -8.25
N ASP A 158 7.90 2.59 -8.92
CA ASP A 158 9.23 1.97 -9.09
C ASP A 158 9.92 1.54 -7.79
N PHE A 159 9.16 1.34 -6.71
CA PHE A 159 9.67 0.68 -5.51
C PHE A 159 9.67 -0.84 -5.66
N SER A 160 10.74 -1.48 -5.20
CA SER A 160 10.82 -2.94 -5.09
C SER A 160 10.17 -3.39 -3.79
N VAL A 161 8.95 -3.94 -3.87
CA VAL A 161 8.17 -4.30 -2.68
C VAL A 161 8.19 -5.81 -2.43
N LYS A 162 8.84 -6.23 -1.34
CA LYS A 162 8.72 -7.58 -0.76
C LYS A 162 7.60 -7.60 0.26
N MET A 163 6.83 -8.68 0.31
CA MET A 163 5.68 -8.81 1.20
C MET A 163 5.87 -9.99 2.15
N CYS A 164 5.64 -9.75 3.44
CA CYS A 164 5.67 -10.76 4.49
C CYS A 164 4.36 -10.67 5.29
N LEU A 165 3.30 -11.30 4.78
CA LEU A 165 1.94 -11.18 5.32
C LEU A 165 1.50 -12.47 6.01
N GLY A 166 0.90 -12.36 7.19
CA GLY A 166 0.40 -13.50 7.97
C GLY A 166 1.51 -14.46 8.41
N ARG A 167 2.74 -13.97 8.54
CA ARG A 167 3.92 -14.75 8.94
C ARG A 167 4.28 -14.48 10.40
N PRO A 168 4.90 -15.43 11.12
CA PRO A 168 5.46 -15.17 12.45
C PRO A 168 6.40 -13.95 12.45
N ALA A 169 6.49 -13.27 13.59
CA ALA A 169 7.38 -12.13 13.79
C ALA A 169 8.86 -12.46 13.45
N GLU A 170 9.28 -13.69 13.75
CA GLU A 170 10.62 -14.21 13.46
C GLU A 170 10.94 -14.26 11.96
N ASP A 171 9.95 -14.58 11.11
CA ASP A 171 10.14 -14.58 9.66
C ASP A 171 10.33 -13.15 9.14
N VAL A 172 9.68 -12.17 9.77
CA VAL A 172 9.83 -10.75 9.44
C VAL A 172 11.23 -10.27 9.80
N THR A 173 11.69 -10.50 11.02
CA THR A 173 13.04 -10.08 11.45
C THR A 173 14.12 -10.79 10.64
N LYS A 174 14.00 -12.11 10.43
CA LYS A 174 14.90 -12.88 9.55
C LYS A 174 14.96 -12.29 8.14
N THR A 175 13.81 -11.96 7.57
CA THR A 175 13.76 -11.34 6.23
C THR A 175 14.52 -10.01 6.20
N VAL A 176 14.40 -9.19 7.24
CA VAL A 176 15.13 -7.93 7.35
C VAL A 176 16.64 -8.16 7.54
N PHE A 177 17.06 -9.12 8.37
CA PHE A 177 18.49 -9.39 8.54
C PHE A 177 19.16 -9.92 7.27
N GLU A 178 18.44 -10.70 6.46
CA GLU A 178 18.95 -11.30 5.22
C GLU A 178 18.95 -10.33 4.02
N ASN A 179 18.27 -9.18 4.10
CA ASN A 179 18.07 -8.29 2.95
C ASN A 179 18.19 -6.81 3.36
N LYS A 180 18.82 -5.97 2.52
CA LYS A 180 18.90 -4.53 2.77
C LYS A 180 17.63 -3.82 2.28
N PHE A 181 16.74 -3.46 3.20
CA PHE A 181 15.55 -2.66 2.91
C PHE A 181 15.75 -1.20 3.28
N ASP A 182 15.35 -0.27 2.42
CA ASP A 182 15.31 1.16 2.75
C ASP A 182 14.18 1.47 3.75
N ALA A 183 13.10 0.68 3.73
CA ALA A 183 11.99 0.83 4.66
C ALA A 183 11.28 -0.48 4.99
N VAL A 184 10.73 -0.55 6.21
CA VAL A 184 9.87 -1.64 6.67
C VAL A 184 8.54 -1.04 7.14
N LEU A 185 7.45 -1.44 6.51
CA LEU A 185 6.10 -0.96 6.79
C LEU A 185 5.30 -2.07 7.45
N PHE A 186 4.90 -1.83 8.69
CA PHE A 186 4.04 -2.73 9.45
C PHE A 186 2.57 -2.34 9.27
N SER A 187 1.74 -3.31 8.91
CA SER A 187 0.29 -3.18 8.86
C SER A 187 -0.33 -3.85 10.09
N ALA A 188 -1.07 -3.08 10.89
CA ALA A 188 -1.73 -3.57 12.09
C ALA A 188 -3.21 -3.14 12.16
N SER A 189 -4.08 -4.06 12.56
CA SER A 189 -5.50 -3.79 12.86
C SER A 189 -5.83 -3.87 14.36
N SER A 190 -4.90 -4.38 15.19
CA SER A 190 -5.11 -4.59 16.63
C SER A 190 -3.90 -4.12 17.44
N LEU A 191 -4.12 -3.87 18.73
CA LEU A 191 -3.04 -3.52 19.67
C LEU A 191 -2.01 -4.65 19.80
N GLU A 192 -2.44 -5.90 19.68
CA GLU A 192 -1.55 -7.06 19.70
C GLU A 192 -0.58 -7.03 18.52
N THR A 193 -1.06 -6.81 17.29
CA THR A 193 -0.21 -6.71 16.10
C THR A 193 0.75 -5.53 16.20
N VAL A 194 0.33 -4.40 16.80
CA VAL A 194 1.23 -3.24 17.05
C VAL A 194 2.38 -3.63 17.98
N LYS A 195 2.08 -4.30 19.10
CA LYS A 195 3.11 -4.74 20.07
C LYS A 195 4.10 -5.71 19.44
N ILE A 196 3.61 -6.67 18.66
CA ILE A 196 4.46 -7.62 17.92
C ILE A 196 5.36 -6.87 16.94
N SER A 197 4.80 -5.89 16.21
CA SER A 197 5.56 -5.07 15.27
C SER A 197 6.63 -4.24 15.97
N ALA A 198 6.32 -3.64 17.13
CA ALA A 198 7.28 -2.89 17.93
C ALA A 198 8.42 -3.78 18.45
N GLN A 199 8.13 -5.03 18.85
CA GLN A 199 9.16 -6.01 19.21
C GLN A 199 10.09 -6.30 18.02
N CYS A 200 9.55 -6.49 16.81
CA CYS A 200 10.37 -6.65 15.62
C CYS A 200 11.29 -5.43 15.39
N VAL A 201 10.77 -4.21 15.50
CA VAL A 201 11.56 -2.98 15.32
C VAL A 201 12.70 -2.91 16.34
N ASN A 202 12.40 -3.17 17.61
CA ASN A 202 13.40 -3.12 18.67
C ASN A 202 14.51 -4.17 18.49
N LEU A 203 14.17 -5.39 18.06
CA LEU A 203 15.15 -6.41 17.72
C LEU A 203 16.04 -5.99 16.53
N ILE A 204 15.45 -5.43 15.47
CA ILE A 204 16.22 -4.99 14.29
C ILE A 204 17.14 -3.81 14.66
N ARG A 205 16.67 -2.88 15.51
CA ARG A 205 17.47 -1.75 16.00
C ARG A 205 18.67 -2.19 16.84
N GLN A 206 18.52 -3.27 17.61
CA GLN A 206 19.59 -3.80 18.45
C GLN A 206 20.61 -4.62 17.66
N ASP A 207 20.14 -5.49 16.75
CA ASP A 207 20.95 -6.56 16.20
C ASP A 207 21.34 -6.37 14.71
N TYR A 208 20.90 -5.29 14.06
CA TYR A 208 21.22 -5.03 12.66
C TYR A 208 22.03 -3.75 12.45
N ALA A 209 23.07 -3.81 11.63
CA ALA A 209 23.87 -2.63 11.30
C ALA A 209 23.15 -1.67 10.32
N TYR A 210 22.27 -2.20 9.46
CA TYR A 210 21.57 -1.40 8.44
C TYR A 210 20.17 -1.05 8.93
N GLN A 211 19.94 0.19 9.31
CA GLN A 211 18.66 0.61 9.91
C GLN A 211 17.69 1.13 8.83
N PRO A 212 16.64 0.38 8.46
CA PRO A 212 15.58 0.88 7.60
C PRO A 212 14.73 1.93 8.33
N VAL A 213 13.97 2.72 7.58
CA VAL A 213 12.91 3.55 8.17
C VAL A 213 11.71 2.67 8.48
N PHE A 214 11.24 2.73 9.73
CA PHE A 214 10.12 1.94 10.23
C PHE A 214 8.81 2.72 10.21
N PHE A 215 7.79 2.15 9.58
CA PHE A 215 6.45 2.71 9.53
C PHE A 215 5.44 1.79 10.22
N LEU A 216 4.48 2.39 10.91
CA LEU A 216 3.26 1.74 11.35
C LEU A 216 2.05 2.29 10.60
N GLY A 217 1.27 1.40 10.02
CA GLY A 217 0.00 1.70 9.35
C GLY A 217 -1.07 0.66 9.69
N GLY A 218 -2.17 0.71 8.96
CA GLY A 218 -3.32 -0.18 9.12
C GLY A 218 -4.52 0.49 9.79
N SER A 219 -5.58 -0.30 9.99
CA SER A 219 -6.86 0.20 10.52
C SER A 219 -6.79 0.57 12.00
N PHE A 220 -5.78 0.08 12.75
CA PHE A 220 -5.55 0.47 14.15
C PHE A 220 -5.44 1.99 14.32
N LEU A 221 -4.91 2.71 13.32
CA LEU A 221 -4.79 4.17 13.39
C LEU A 221 -6.14 4.90 13.36
N SER A 222 -7.21 4.21 12.97
CA SER A 222 -8.57 4.80 12.91
C SER A 222 -9.33 4.68 14.22
N THR A 223 -8.86 3.86 15.18
CA THR A 223 -9.55 3.59 16.45
C THR A 223 -9.11 4.50 17.60
N GLY A 224 -8.27 5.52 17.33
CA GLY A 224 -7.85 6.52 18.31
C GLY A 224 -6.85 6.01 19.37
N GLY A 225 -6.38 4.77 19.28
CA GLY A 225 -5.48 4.13 20.24
C GLY A 225 -4.00 4.53 20.13
N SER A 226 -3.69 5.78 19.79
CA SER A 226 -2.31 6.21 19.46
C SER A 226 -1.47 6.68 20.64
N GLU A 227 -2.02 6.82 21.85
CA GLU A 227 -1.26 7.40 22.97
C GLU A 227 -0.31 6.37 23.59
N GLY A 228 0.96 6.40 23.14
CA GLY A 228 2.11 5.80 23.84
C GLY A 228 2.79 4.60 23.18
N MET A 229 2.16 3.92 22.21
CA MET A 229 2.71 2.70 21.57
C MET A 229 3.31 2.94 20.17
N THR A 230 3.42 4.19 19.76
CA THR A 230 3.87 4.59 18.41
C THR A 230 5.32 5.05 18.37
N HIS A 231 5.97 5.24 19.53
CA HIS A 231 7.34 5.78 19.62
C HIS A 231 8.41 4.82 19.08
N ASP A 232 8.12 3.53 19.01
CA ASP A 232 9.02 2.55 18.42
C ASP A 232 9.17 2.75 16.90
N PHE A 233 8.21 3.39 16.23
CA PHE A 233 8.24 3.60 14.78
C PHE A 233 8.68 5.03 14.43
N ASP A 234 9.42 5.18 13.34
CA ASP A 234 9.85 6.51 12.87
C ASP A 234 8.65 7.32 12.35
N HIS A 235 7.68 6.64 11.74
CA HIS A 235 6.46 7.24 11.24
C HIS A 235 5.22 6.36 11.50
N VAL A 236 4.11 7.01 11.84
CA VAL A 236 2.81 6.34 11.99
C VAL A 236 1.80 6.98 11.04
N THR A 237 1.45 6.28 9.96
CA THR A 237 0.69 6.86 8.86
C THR A 237 0.03 5.81 7.95
N ASN A 238 -1.12 6.19 7.39
CA ASN A 238 -1.77 5.50 6.26
C ASN A 238 -1.63 6.29 4.94
N LYS A 239 -0.85 7.38 4.95
CA LYS A 239 -0.68 8.30 3.82
C LYS A 239 0.50 7.88 2.95
N LEU A 240 0.27 7.78 1.64
CA LEU A 240 1.27 7.27 0.69
C LEU A 240 2.38 8.30 0.45
N ASP A 241 1.99 9.57 0.33
CA ASP A 241 2.86 10.74 0.21
C ASP A 241 3.88 10.80 1.35
N VAL A 242 3.44 10.62 2.60
CA VAL A 242 4.33 10.58 3.77
C VAL A 242 5.34 9.44 3.65
N ILE A 243 4.89 8.23 3.27
CA ILE A 243 5.77 7.07 3.09
C ILE A 243 6.82 7.36 2.03
N VAL A 244 6.40 7.76 0.82
CA VAL A 244 7.30 7.98 -0.32
C VAL A 244 8.30 9.09 -0.01
N ASN A 245 7.85 10.22 0.52
CA ASN A 245 8.73 11.35 0.84
C ASN A 245 9.76 11.00 1.92
N SER A 246 9.37 10.25 2.95
CA SER A 246 10.28 9.81 4.00
C SER A 246 11.34 8.83 3.48
N VAL A 247 10.96 7.86 2.63
CA VAL A 247 11.90 6.89 2.06
C VAL A 247 12.90 7.54 1.12
N GLU A 248 12.45 8.48 0.28
CA GLU A 248 13.35 9.23 -0.60
C GLU A 248 14.30 10.15 0.19
N SER A 249 13.81 10.81 1.24
CA SER A 249 14.61 11.72 2.07
C SER A 249 15.68 10.99 2.89
N ALA A 250 15.38 9.82 3.44
CA ALA A 250 16.34 8.99 4.18
C ALA A 250 17.53 8.55 3.30
N SER A 251 17.30 8.39 1.99
CA SER A 251 18.36 8.05 1.04
C SER A 251 19.33 9.20 0.78
N VAL A 252 18.90 10.45 0.86
CA VAL A 252 19.77 11.62 0.62
C VAL A 252 20.81 11.71 1.74
N MET A 253 20.39 11.52 2.99
CA MET A 253 21.27 11.58 4.15
C MET A 253 22.35 10.49 4.13
N LEU A 254 22.04 9.27 3.67
CA LEU A 254 23.02 8.19 3.52
C LEU A 254 24.05 8.47 2.40
N SER A 255 23.65 9.16 1.33
CA SER A 255 24.56 9.48 0.22
C SER A 255 25.53 10.63 0.53
N GLU A 256 25.12 11.59 1.37
CA GLU A 256 25.98 12.72 1.80
C GLU A 256 27.02 12.28 2.84
N VAL A 257 26.67 11.33 3.72
CA VAL A 257 27.60 10.77 4.73
C VAL A 257 28.70 9.91 4.10
N ILE A 258 28.44 9.24 2.97
CA ILE A 258 29.46 8.42 2.27
C ILE A 258 30.35 9.27 1.34
N SER A 259 29.93 10.49 0.99
CA SER A 259 30.69 11.42 0.15
C SER A 259 31.53 12.43 0.93
N SER A 260 31.57 12.31 2.27
CA SER A 260 32.35 13.14 3.20
C SER A 260 33.49 12.34 3.82
#